data_AF-A0A2P6WAD1-F1
#
_entry.id   AF-A0A2P6WAD1-F1
#
_cell.length_a   1.000
_cell.length_b   1.000
_cell.length_c   1.000
_cell.angle_alpha   90.00
_cell.angle_beta   90.00
_cell.angle_gamma   90.00
#
_symmetry.space_group_name_H-M   'P 1'
#
loop_
_entity.id
_entity.type
_entity.pdbx_description
1 polymer ?
#
loop_
_entity_poly.entity_id
_entity_poly.type
_entity_poly.pdbx_seq_one_letter_code
_entity_poly.pdbx_strand_id
1 'polypeptide(L)'
;MERKIQVIDADYRIEDGEVIVRCFGKSQDGENILFLDESFLPYLYAIPKEHVDVDEVEEQIIESEFEEEGEDIPVRGISQEELKDGNEEVKVLKVHTSIPPKIPKLKNQLWEMEEIKECREFDVPFYKRYLIDKGIKPAEWIEVKGEEVESEEFDLRLELQSVDVDIERDESQSWETLAFDLEVYQDRIIMASIYSREFQKVFTTEEIDRDFVETVETEREIIVKLIETVRERDVDILLGYNTDEYDFDVLRERSNDYGLELAMGRDGERMKFNRRGRFSGARLKGRPHLDLYAFVSHVLGQGMDSETLDLDSVSEELLGENKDEMSWEEMKQNWEQKKNLEEFADYALKDSELAYRLGDQIVPQ
;
A
#
# COMPACT_ATOMS: atom_id res chain seq x y z
N MET A 1 5.83 24.23 10.12
CA MET A 1 5.30 23.33 11.16
C MET A 1 6.25 22.15 11.32
N GLU A 2 6.34 21.58 12.52
CA GLU A 2 7.18 20.41 12.82
C GLU A 2 6.28 19.33 13.43
N ARG A 3 6.45 18.09 13.00
CA ARG A 3 5.65 16.94 13.42
C ARG A 3 6.49 15.68 13.45
N LYS A 4 6.23 14.83 14.43
CA LYS A 4 6.75 13.47 14.47
C LYS A 4 5.72 12.52 13.91
N ILE A 5 6.14 11.63 13.03
CA ILE A 5 5.28 10.79 12.20
C ILE A 5 5.89 9.39 12.05
N GLN A 6 5.04 8.36 12.00
CA GLN A 6 5.40 7.07 11.44
C GLN A 6 4.86 6.95 10.02
N VAL A 7 5.75 6.76 9.05
CA VAL A 7 5.38 6.61 7.62
C VAL A 7 4.94 5.18 7.35
N ILE A 8 3.75 5.00 6.77
CA ILE A 8 3.16 3.68 6.47
C ILE A 8 3.06 3.36 4.99
N ASP A 9 3.03 4.38 4.13
CA ASP A 9 3.07 4.21 2.67
C ASP A 9 3.79 5.40 2.04
N ALA A 10 4.33 5.17 0.85
CA ALA A 10 4.92 6.21 0.02
C ALA A 10 4.66 5.93 -1.45
N ASP A 11 4.34 6.98 -2.20
CA ASP A 11 4.27 6.95 -3.65
C ASP A 11 4.76 8.27 -4.26
N TYR A 12 4.47 8.49 -5.54
CA TYR A 12 4.71 9.77 -6.18
C TYR A 12 3.61 10.08 -7.20
N ARG A 13 3.45 11.36 -7.49
CA ARG A 13 2.66 11.87 -8.61
C ARG A 13 3.57 12.63 -9.58
N ILE A 14 3.11 12.77 -10.81
CA ILE A 14 3.75 13.64 -11.80
C ILE A 14 2.72 14.70 -12.15
N GLU A 15 3.06 15.95 -11.90
CA GLU A 15 2.22 17.13 -12.12
C GLU A 15 3.04 18.13 -12.93
N ASP A 16 2.50 18.60 -14.05
CA ASP A 16 3.16 19.53 -14.98
C ASP A 16 4.59 19.14 -15.40
N GLY A 17 4.88 17.83 -15.46
CA GLY A 17 6.19 17.29 -15.87
C GLY A 17 7.24 17.24 -14.76
N GLU A 18 6.86 17.60 -13.54
CA GLU A 18 7.68 17.51 -12.32
C GLU A 18 7.16 16.37 -11.43
N VAL A 19 8.07 15.78 -10.64
CA VAL A 19 7.73 14.67 -9.74
C VAL A 19 7.52 15.17 -8.31
N ILE A 20 6.45 14.71 -7.67
CA ILE A 20 6.13 15.02 -6.27
C ILE A 20 6.07 13.70 -5.52
N VAL A 21 7.00 13.48 -4.59
CA VAL A 21 6.95 12.33 -3.68
C VAL A 21 5.89 12.59 -2.62
N ARG A 22 5.11 11.57 -2.29
CA ARG A 22 4.10 11.61 -1.24
C ARG A 22 4.39 10.55 -0.19
N CYS A 23 4.37 10.94 1.07
CA CYS A 23 4.47 10.02 2.18
C CYS A 23 3.27 10.16 3.10
N PHE A 24 2.67 9.02 3.41
CA PHE A 24 1.48 8.91 4.25
C PHE A 24 1.92 8.36 5.60
N GLY A 25 1.45 8.97 6.66
CA GLY A 25 1.74 8.49 8.00
C GLY A 25 0.80 9.06 9.03
N LYS A 26 1.10 8.74 10.28
CA LYS A 26 0.30 9.16 11.43
C LYS A 26 1.19 9.76 12.50
N SER A 27 0.72 10.85 13.09
CA SER A 27 1.37 11.52 14.21
C SER A 27 1.16 10.73 15.50
N GLN A 28 1.91 11.06 16.54
CA GLN A 28 1.71 10.46 17.87
C GLN A 28 0.33 10.75 18.46
N ASP A 29 -0.25 11.91 18.12
CA ASP A 29 -1.57 12.31 18.59
C ASP A 29 -2.69 11.66 17.77
N GLY A 30 -2.34 10.79 16.82
CA GLY A 30 -3.28 10.09 15.96
C GLY A 30 -3.70 10.88 14.72
N GLU A 31 -3.10 12.05 14.46
CA GLU A 31 -3.40 12.85 13.28
C GLU A 31 -2.85 12.18 12.01
N ASN A 32 -3.63 12.15 10.95
CA ASN A 32 -3.17 11.72 9.65
C ASN A 32 -2.40 12.80 8.95
N ILE A 33 -1.20 12.45 8.52
CA ILE A 33 -0.29 13.39 7.90
C ILE A 33 0.07 12.90 6.50
N LEU A 34 -0.06 13.80 5.55
CA LEU A 34 0.54 13.69 4.22
C LEU A 34 1.67 14.71 4.12
N PHE A 35 2.89 14.28 3.84
CA PHE A 35 3.94 15.22 3.44
C PHE A 35 4.37 14.99 1.99
N LEU A 36 4.72 16.10 1.33
CA LEU A 36 5.08 16.17 -0.07
C LEU A 36 6.53 16.65 -0.22
N ASP A 37 7.32 15.95 -1.03
CA ASP A 37 8.69 16.38 -1.35
C ASP A 37 8.83 16.53 -2.87
N GLU A 38 8.96 17.78 -3.30
CA GLU A 38 9.18 18.17 -4.71
C GLU A 38 10.68 18.32 -5.04
N SER A 39 11.56 18.23 -4.04
CA SER A 39 13.00 18.47 -4.20
C SER A 39 13.77 17.21 -4.63
N PHE A 40 13.16 16.04 -4.48
CA PHE A 40 13.81 14.77 -4.77
C PHE A 40 13.71 14.38 -6.24
N LEU A 41 14.85 14.33 -6.94
CA LEU A 41 14.91 14.01 -8.36
C LEU A 41 15.38 12.57 -8.62
N PRO A 42 14.80 11.86 -9.60
CA PRO A 42 15.26 10.54 -10.01
C PRO A 42 16.66 10.62 -10.61
N TYR A 43 17.47 9.60 -10.35
CA TYR A 43 18.82 9.49 -10.88
C TYR A 43 19.21 8.05 -11.18
N LEU A 44 20.31 7.92 -11.92
CA LEU A 44 21.07 6.68 -12.07
C LEU A 44 22.56 6.99 -11.93
N TYR A 45 23.40 5.97 -11.76
CA TYR A 45 24.85 6.14 -11.82
C TYR A 45 25.37 5.70 -13.18
N ALA A 46 26.10 6.56 -13.88
CA ALA A 46 26.86 6.24 -15.07
C ALA A 46 28.33 6.02 -14.68
N ILE A 47 28.91 4.89 -15.08
CA ILE A 47 30.31 4.55 -14.81
C ILE A 47 31.12 4.85 -16.08
N PRO A 48 32.04 5.84 -16.06
CA PRO A 48 32.95 6.09 -17.18
C PRO A 48 33.95 4.95 -17.38
N LYS A 49 34.52 4.81 -18.58
CA LYS A 49 35.60 3.85 -18.86
C LYS A 49 36.92 4.27 -18.19
N GLU A 50 37.81 3.33 -17.88
CA GLU A 50 39.04 3.57 -17.10
C GLU A 50 40.02 4.61 -17.67
N HIS A 51 39.92 4.95 -18.95
CA HIS A 51 40.89 5.80 -19.66
C HIS A 51 40.29 7.09 -20.22
N VAL A 52 39.10 7.46 -19.78
CA VAL A 52 38.46 8.74 -20.17
C VAL A 52 38.66 9.78 -19.06
N ASP A 53 38.66 11.05 -19.44
CA ASP A 53 38.60 12.14 -18.49
C ASP A 53 37.16 12.30 -18.01
N VAL A 54 36.92 12.15 -16.70
CA VAL A 54 35.56 12.20 -16.13
C VAL A 54 34.96 13.59 -16.27
N ASP A 55 35.77 14.64 -16.21
CA ASP A 55 35.31 16.02 -16.39
C ASP A 55 34.81 16.26 -17.82
N GLU A 56 35.52 15.73 -18.83
CA GLU A 56 35.10 15.80 -20.24
C GLU A 56 33.79 15.01 -20.48
N VAL A 57 33.64 13.85 -19.84
CA VAL A 57 32.40 13.05 -19.93
C VAL A 57 31.22 13.77 -19.29
N GLU A 58 31.43 14.40 -18.12
CA GLU A 58 30.40 15.20 -17.47
C GLU A 58 29.93 16.35 -18.38
N GLU A 59 30.87 17.12 -18.95
CA GLU A 59 30.56 18.19 -19.89
C GLU A 59 29.78 17.67 -21.10
N GLN A 60 30.21 16.54 -21.68
CA GLN A 60 29.52 15.92 -22.81
C GLN A 60 28.08 15.51 -22.48
N ILE A 61 27.82 14.96 -21.28
CA ILE A 61 26.46 14.62 -20.85
C ILE A 61 25.62 15.88 -20.66
N ILE A 62 26.19 16.96 -20.11
CA ILE A 62 25.48 18.24 -19.91
C ILE A 62 25.11 18.90 -21.23
N GLU A 63 26.01 18.86 -22.21
CA GLU A 63 25.79 19.44 -23.55
C GLU A 63 24.89 18.57 -24.45
N SER A 64 24.65 17.31 -24.07
CA SER A 64 23.83 16.38 -24.83
C SER A 64 22.34 16.71 -24.72
N GLU A 65 21.68 16.85 -25.87
CA GLU A 65 20.23 16.90 -25.97
C GLU A 65 19.68 15.47 -26.12
N PHE A 66 19.42 14.80 -25.00
CA PHE A 66 18.87 13.44 -25.00
C PHE A 66 17.38 13.44 -25.36
N GLU A 67 16.99 12.60 -26.30
CA GLU A 67 15.62 12.41 -26.75
C GLU A 67 15.38 10.92 -27.03
N GLU A 68 14.20 10.39 -26.66
CA GLU A 68 13.78 9.05 -27.09
C GLU A 68 12.29 9.04 -27.43
N GLU A 69 11.98 8.65 -28.67
CA GLU A 69 10.62 8.59 -29.22
C GLU A 69 9.88 9.95 -29.26
N GLY A 70 10.59 11.07 -29.50
CA GLY A 70 9.99 12.40 -29.54
C GLY A 70 9.79 13.04 -28.16
N GLU A 71 10.30 12.42 -27.10
CA GLU A 71 10.26 12.94 -25.74
C GLU A 71 11.64 13.39 -25.26
N ASP A 72 11.75 14.64 -24.84
CA ASP A 72 12.97 15.21 -24.26
C ASP A 72 13.31 14.55 -22.91
N ILE A 73 14.59 14.25 -22.72
CA ILE A 73 15.15 13.65 -21.49
C ILE A 73 16.13 14.65 -20.87
N PRO A 74 15.63 15.66 -20.14
CA PRO A 74 16.51 16.68 -19.59
C PRO A 74 17.39 16.09 -18.50
N VAL A 75 18.69 16.43 -18.56
CA VAL A 75 19.61 16.27 -17.44
C VAL A 75 19.38 17.44 -16.48
N ARG A 76 19.00 17.14 -15.25
CA ARG A 76 18.69 18.15 -14.22
C ARG A 76 19.88 18.47 -13.31
N GLY A 77 20.88 17.59 -13.31
CA GLY A 77 22.10 17.76 -12.54
C GLY A 77 22.99 16.53 -12.63
N ILE A 78 24.28 16.72 -12.39
CA ILE A 78 25.27 15.66 -12.31
C ILE A 78 26.12 15.91 -11.05
N SER A 79 26.48 14.83 -10.35
CA SER A 79 27.55 14.86 -9.34
C SER A 79 28.56 13.74 -9.58
N GLN A 80 29.84 14.05 -9.44
CA GLN A 80 30.91 13.06 -9.40
C GLN A 80 31.02 12.47 -7.99
N GLU A 81 31.02 11.14 -7.89
CA GLU A 81 31.15 10.43 -6.62
C GLU A 81 32.15 9.26 -6.75
N GLU A 82 32.77 8.88 -5.64
CA GLU A 82 33.55 7.64 -5.52
C GLU A 82 32.76 6.67 -4.64
N LEU A 83 32.26 5.60 -5.25
CA LEU A 83 31.44 4.58 -4.61
C LEU A 83 32.14 3.22 -4.64
N LYS A 84 31.61 2.26 -3.88
CA LYS A 84 32.06 0.87 -3.92
C LYS A 84 31.10 0.02 -4.72
N ASP A 85 31.57 -0.60 -5.79
CA ASP A 85 30.86 -1.67 -6.52
C ASP A 85 31.52 -3.01 -6.16
N GLY A 86 30.86 -3.77 -5.27
CA GLY A 86 31.46 -4.96 -4.66
C GLY A 86 32.68 -4.64 -3.79
N ASN A 87 33.87 -5.02 -4.28
CA ASN A 87 35.15 -4.78 -3.59
C ASN A 87 36.00 -3.69 -4.25
N GLU A 88 35.52 -3.07 -5.32
CA GLU A 88 36.26 -2.09 -6.11
C GLU A 88 35.74 -0.69 -5.83
N GLU A 89 36.65 0.28 -5.72
CA GLU A 89 36.30 1.71 -5.69
C GLU A 89 36.16 2.19 -7.14
N VAL A 90 35.00 2.77 -7.45
CA VAL A 90 34.59 3.17 -8.79
C VAL A 90 34.16 4.62 -8.77
N LYS A 91 34.70 5.42 -9.70
CA LYS A 91 34.21 6.77 -9.98
C LYS A 91 32.92 6.69 -10.79
N VAL A 92 31.91 7.42 -10.35
CA VAL A 92 30.59 7.45 -10.98
C VAL A 92 30.14 8.88 -11.22
N LEU A 93 29.34 9.06 -12.25
CA LEU A 93 28.53 10.25 -12.47
C LEU A 93 27.09 9.91 -12.04
N LYS A 94 26.60 10.55 -10.99
CA LYS A 94 25.20 10.48 -10.57
C LYS A 94 24.40 11.46 -11.43
N VAL A 95 23.64 10.95 -12.39
CA VAL A 95 22.93 11.77 -13.39
C VAL A 95 21.45 11.83 -13.04
N HIS A 96 20.94 13.03 -12.76
CA HIS A 96 19.55 13.29 -12.43
C HIS A 96 18.72 13.66 -13.67
N THR A 97 17.45 13.21 -13.71
CA THR A 97 16.46 13.63 -14.73
C THR A 97 15.17 14.14 -14.08
N SER A 98 14.16 14.51 -14.87
CA SER A 98 12.95 15.17 -14.36
C SER A 98 11.95 14.23 -13.69
N ILE A 99 11.70 13.05 -14.26
CA ILE A 99 10.66 12.13 -13.77
C ILE A 99 11.10 10.66 -13.87
N PRO A 100 10.60 9.78 -12.99
CA PRO A 100 11.06 8.38 -12.95
C PRO A 100 10.92 7.61 -14.27
N PRO A 101 9.86 7.77 -15.08
CA PRO A 101 9.75 7.10 -16.38
C PRO A 101 10.87 7.44 -17.38
N LYS A 102 11.61 8.54 -17.17
CA LYS A 102 12.74 8.93 -18.02
C LYS A 102 14.04 8.19 -17.67
N ILE A 103 14.15 7.55 -16.50
CA ILE A 103 15.36 6.83 -16.10
C ILE A 103 15.74 5.70 -17.05
N PRO A 104 14.81 4.79 -17.46
CA PRO A 104 15.16 3.76 -18.44
C PRO A 104 15.62 4.32 -19.78
N LYS A 105 15.02 5.44 -20.22
CA LYS A 105 15.37 6.13 -21.47
C LYS A 105 16.74 6.78 -21.40
N LEU A 106 17.00 7.56 -20.34
CA LEU A 106 18.31 8.15 -20.07
C LEU A 106 19.41 7.07 -20.02
N LYS A 107 19.13 5.95 -19.36
CA LYS A 107 20.04 4.80 -19.32
C LYS A 107 20.36 4.25 -20.71
N ASN A 108 19.39 4.20 -21.64
CA ASN A 108 19.64 3.76 -23.02
C ASN A 108 20.59 4.73 -23.73
N GLN A 109 20.30 6.04 -23.63
CA GLN A 109 21.12 7.09 -24.26
C GLN A 109 22.57 7.07 -23.73
N LEU A 110 22.75 6.98 -22.41
CA LEU A 110 24.07 6.92 -21.80
C LEU A 110 24.85 5.66 -22.18
N TRP A 111 24.18 4.53 -22.45
CA TRP A 111 24.83 3.31 -22.95
C TRP A 111 25.31 3.41 -24.40
N GLU A 112 24.75 4.32 -25.19
CA GLU A 112 25.20 4.56 -26.57
C GLU A 112 26.47 5.42 -26.63
N MET A 113 26.82 6.13 -25.55
CA MET A 113 28.04 6.94 -25.47
C MET A 113 29.29 6.05 -25.40
N GLU A 114 30.31 6.38 -26.19
CA GLU A 114 31.55 5.60 -26.26
C GLU A 114 32.35 5.68 -24.95
N GLU A 115 32.15 6.70 -24.14
CA GLU A 115 32.89 6.98 -22.92
C GLU A 115 32.33 6.25 -21.69
N ILE A 116 31.06 5.82 -21.75
CA ILE A 116 30.38 5.14 -20.66
C ILE A 116 30.61 3.63 -20.75
N LYS A 117 30.99 3.02 -19.62
CA LYS A 117 31.17 1.58 -19.48
C LYS A 117 29.84 0.90 -19.21
N GLU A 118 29.08 1.41 -18.24
CA GLU A 118 27.81 0.84 -17.80
C GLU A 118 27.01 1.83 -16.94
N CYS A 119 25.77 1.46 -16.62
CA CYS A 119 24.91 2.22 -15.71
C CYS A 119 24.50 1.33 -14.52
N ARG A 120 24.21 1.92 -13.36
CA ARG A 120 23.77 1.25 -12.13
C ARG A 120 22.56 1.96 -11.52
N GLU A 121 21.81 1.23 -10.70
CA GLU A 121 20.63 1.70 -9.93
C GLU A 121 19.49 2.33 -10.75
N PHE A 122 19.43 2.05 -12.06
CA PHE A 122 18.37 2.56 -12.94
C PHE A 122 17.03 1.81 -12.81
N ASP A 123 16.96 0.75 -12.01
CA ASP A 123 15.80 -0.13 -11.83
C ASP A 123 15.22 -0.09 -10.42
N VAL A 124 15.71 0.80 -9.56
CA VAL A 124 15.18 0.98 -8.20
C VAL A 124 13.85 1.77 -8.30
N PRO A 125 12.72 1.21 -7.83
CA PRO A 125 11.45 1.94 -7.84
C PRO A 125 11.57 3.26 -7.09
N PHE A 126 11.08 4.35 -7.70
CA PHE A 126 11.37 5.71 -7.23
C PHE A 126 10.96 6.00 -5.79
N TYR A 127 9.79 5.54 -5.34
CA TYR A 127 9.37 5.70 -3.95
C TYR A 127 10.31 4.94 -2.97
N LYS A 128 10.84 3.77 -3.38
CA LYS A 128 11.84 3.05 -2.56
C LYS A 128 13.15 3.81 -2.52
N ARG A 129 13.56 4.36 -3.66
CA ARG A 129 14.75 5.21 -3.77
C ARG A 129 14.65 6.40 -2.82
N TYR A 130 13.51 7.07 -2.78
CA TYR A 130 13.24 8.14 -1.83
C TYR A 130 13.43 7.70 -0.37
N LEU A 131 12.76 6.61 0.03
CA LEU A 131 12.84 6.10 1.40
C LEU A 131 14.28 5.73 1.80
N ILE A 132 15.01 5.05 0.91
CA ILE A 132 16.41 4.66 1.13
C ILE A 132 17.30 5.90 1.30
N ASP A 133 17.21 6.85 0.37
CA ASP A 133 18.10 8.03 0.35
C ASP A 133 17.84 8.98 1.52
N LYS A 134 16.58 9.11 1.94
CA LYS A 134 16.19 9.91 3.11
C LYS A 134 16.38 9.15 4.43
N GLY A 135 16.77 7.87 4.39
CA GLY A 135 16.90 7.03 5.58
C GLY A 135 15.56 6.70 6.27
N ILE A 136 14.44 6.92 5.59
CA ILE A 136 13.10 6.69 6.15
C ILE A 136 12.81 5.19 6.08
N LYS A 137 12.65 4.58 7.25
CA LYS A 137 12.16 3.21 7.36
C LYS A 137 10.67 3.24 7.71
N PRO A 138 9.82 2.46 7.03
CA PRO A 138 8.40 2.38 7.36
C PRO A 138 8.19 2.00 8.83
N ALA A 139 7.16 2.57 9.44
CA ALA A 139 6.80 2.40 10.85
C ALA A 139 7.87 2.79 11.89
N GLU A 140 9.01 3.36 11.49
CA GLU A 140 9.91 4.05 12.44
C GLU A 140 9.50 5.52 12.59
N TRP A 141 9.73 6.07 13.78
CA TRP A 141 9.47 7.48 14.06
C TRP A 141 10.49 8.36 13.34
N ILE A 142 9.99 9.34 12.59
CA ILE A 142 10.79 10.42 12.00
C ILE A 142 10.19 11.77 12.40
N GLU A 143 10.97 12.84 12.31
CA GLU A 143 10.49 14.21 12.43
C GLU A 143 10.50 14.89 11.07
N VAL A 144 9.37 15.47 10.70
CA VAL A 144 9.20 16.21 9.46
C VAL A 144 8.92 17.67 9.77
N LYS A 145 9.56 18.56 9.00
CA LYS A 145 9.32 19.99 9.05
C LYS A 145 8.91 20.47 7.68
N GLY A 146 7.84 21.25 7.62
CA GLY A 146 7.29 21.72 6.36
C GLY A 146 6.32 22.89 6.50
N GLU A 147 5.90 23.47 5.38
CA GLU A 147 4.83 24.46 5.34
C GLU A 147 3.48 23.76 5.27
N GLU A 148 2.51 24.24 6.05
CA GLU A 148 1.16 23.69 6.05
C GLU A 148 0.41 24.14 4.80
N VAL A 149 -0.26 23.19 4.15
CA VAL A 149 -1.07 23.42 2.96
C VAL A 149 -2.48 22.90 3.22
N GLU A 150 -3.48 23.55 2.64
CA GLU A 150 -4.88 23.15 2.80
C GLU A 150 -5.12 21.71 2.32
N SER A 151 -5.90 20.96 3.10
CA SER A 151 -6.34 19.61 2.80
C SER A 151 -7.72 19.34 3.38
N GLU A 152 -8.55 18.60 2.65
CA GLU A 152 -9.87 18.14 3.13
C GLU A 152 -9.83 16.68 3.61
N GLU A 153 -8.85 15.88 3.17
CA GLU A 153 -8.77 14.44 3.43
C GLU A 153 -7.73 14.06 4.51
N PHE A 154 -6.88 15.01 4.91
CA PHE A 154 -5.84 14.81 5.93
C PHE A 154 -5.95 15.86 7.02
N ASP A 155 -5.70 15.46 8.27
CA ASP A 155 -5.63 16.39 9.41
C ASP A 155 -4.51 17.41 9.21
N LEU A 156 -3.42 16.99 8.56
CA LEU A 156 -2.32 17.87 8.19
C LEU A 156 -1.69 17.47 6.86
N ARG A 157 -1.51 18.44 5.97
CA ARG A 157 -0.71 18.31 4.76
C ARG A 157 0.48 19.26 4.81
N LEU A 158 1.68 18.74 4.51
CA LEU A 158 2.93 19.50 4.58
C LEU A 158 3.68 19.50 3.24
N GLU A 159 4.13 20.67 2.80
CA GLU A 159 5.23 20.80 1.84
C GLU A 159 6.55 20.68 2.61
N LEU A 160 7.32 19.63 2.32
CA LEU A 160 8.46 19.22 3.11
C LEU A 160 9.65 20.17 2.92
N GLN A 161 10.22 20.62 4.04
CA GLN A 161 11.47 21.39 4.09
C GLN A 161 12.64 20.52 4.58
N SER A 162 12.41 19.66 5.57
CA SER A 162 13.44 18.76 6.10
C SER A 162 12.85 17.54 6.80
N VAL A 163 13.63 16.46 6.83
CA VAL A 163 13.37 15.23 7.58
C VAL A 163 14.54 14.98 8.51
N ASP A 164 14.25 14.62 9.76
CA ASP A 164 15.19 14.05 10.71
C ASP A 164 14.76 12.62 11.04
N VAL A 165 15.63 11.65 10.76
CA VAL A 165 15.38 10.22 11.00
C VAL A 165 16.10 9.73 12.25
N ASP A 166 17.02 10.52 12.82
CA ASP A 166 17.82 10.17 13.99
C ASP A 166 17.14 10.71 15.26
N ILE A 167 15.87 10.34 15.45
CA ILE A 167 15.09 10.76 16.61
C ILE A 167 14.88 9.60 17.60
N GLU A 168 15.05 9.88 18.89
CA GLU A 168 14.69 8.93 19.94
C GLU A 168 13.17 8.87 20.09
N ARG A 169 12.58 7.68 19.93
CA ARG A 169 11.21 7.40 20.39
C ARG A 169 10.96 5.93 20.65
N ASP A 170 10.23 5.71 21.74
CA ASP A 170 10.03 4.42 22.41
C ASP A 170 8.53 4.23 22.72
N GLU A 171 7.66 4.88 21.94
CA GLU A 171 6.21 4.87 22.14
C GLU A 171 5.52 4.13 20.99
N SER A 172 4.63 3.21 21.36
CA SER A 172 3.78 2.46 20.44
C SER A 172 2.79 3.39 19.74
N GLN A 173 2.57 3.17 18.46
CA GLN A 173 1.51 3.84 17.71
C GLN A 173 0.22 3.01 17.75
N SER A 174 -0.93 3.68 17.79
CA SER A 174 -2.23 3.02 17.66
C SER A 174 -2.79 3.21 16.25
N TRP A 175 -2.93 2.11 15.53
CA TRP A 175 -3.49 2.07 14.18
C TRP A 175 -4.95 1.64 14.23
N GLU A 176 -5.86 2.45 13.67
CA GLU A 176 -7.25 2.04 13.46
C GLU A 176 -7.24 0.93 12.40
N THR A 177 -7.43 -0.29 12.88
CA THR A 177 -7.34 -1.48 12.05
C THR A 177 -8.73 -2.07 11.89
N LEU A 178 -9.10 -2.41 10.66
CA LEU A 178 -10.41 -2.98 10.34
C LEU A 178 -10.21 -4.22 9.49
N ALA A 179 -10.77 -5.34 9.94
CA ALA A 179 -10.88 -6.55 9.13
C ALA A 179 -12.25 -6.61 8.46
N PHE A 180 -12.29 -7.18 7.27
CA PHE A 180 -13.55 -7.44 6.57
C PHE A 180 -13.55 -8.82 5.90
N ASP A 181 -14.75 -9.32 5.66
CA ASP A 181 -15.02 -10.56 4.92
C ASP A 181 -16.34 -10.44 4.14
N LEU A 182 -16.45 -11.17 3.02
CA LEU A 182 -17.65 -11.21 2.18
C LEU A 182 -18.26 -12.60 2.06
N GLU A 183 -19.57 -12.65 2.28
CA GLU A 183 -20.40 -13.80 1.92
C GLU A 183 -21.02 -13.61 0.55
N VAL A 184 -20.81 -14.58 -0.34
CA VAL A 184 -21.23 -14.52 -1.74
C VAL A 184 -22.13 -15.70 -2.11
N TYR A 185 -23.30 -15.39 -2.70
CA TYR A 185 -24.22 -16.40 -3.21
C TYR A 185 -24.70 -16.04 -4.61
N GLN A 186 -24.56 -16.99 -5.56
CA GLN A 186 -24.89 -16.80 -6.98
C GLN A 186 -24.24 -15.54 -7.58
N ASP A 187 -22.94 -15.36 -7.34
CA ASP A 187 -22.15 -14.22 -7.82
C ASP A 187 -22.64 -12.85 -7.32
N ARG A 188 -23.35 -12.84 -6.18
CA ARG A 188 -23.81 -11.61 -5.51
C ARG A 188 -23.31 -11.58 -4.07
N ILE A 189 -22.85 -10.42 -3.63
CA ILE A 189 -22.53 -10.17 -2.24
C ILE A 189 -23.86 -10.14 -1.47
N ILE A 190 -23.97 -11.03 -0.48
CA ILE A 190 -25.17 -11.16 0.35
C ILE A 190 -24.93 -10.66 1.78
N MET A 191 -23.70 -10.73 2.27
CA MET A 191 -23.26 -10.07 3.49
C MET A 191 -21.84 -9.51 3.31
N ALA A 192 -21.58 -8.38 3.95
CA ALA A 192 -20.22 -7.89 4.19
C ALA A 192 -20.06 -7.67 5.69
N SER A 193 -19.17 -8.43 6.33
CA SER A 193 -18.86 -8.28 7.74
C SER A 193 -17.62 -7.43 7.91
N ILE A 194 -17.60 -6.65 8.99
CA ILE A 194 -16.46 -5.83 9.38
C ILE A 194 -16.27 -5.89 10.89
N TYR A 195 -15.02 -5.96 11.30
CA TYR A 195 -14.63 -6.02 12.70
C TYR A 195 -13.39 -5.16 12.98
N SER A 196 -13.44 -4.48 14.11
CA SER A 196 -12.35 -3.75 14.76
C SER A 196 -12.58 -3.79 16.26
N ARG A 197 -11.60 -3.38 17.07
CA ARG A 197 -11.68 -3.47 18.53
C ARG A 197 -12.92 -2.82 19.15
N GLU A 198 -13.37 -1.70 18.61
CA GLU A 198 -14.47 -0.90 19.17
C GLU A 198 -15.71 -0.86 18.27
N PHE A 199 -15.70 -1.60 17.17
CA PHE A 199 -16.77 -1.55 16.18
C PHE A 199 -16.88 -2.85 15.38
N GLN A 200 -18.12 -3.28 15.23
CA GLN A 200 -18.50 -4.46 14.45
C GLN A 200 -19.79 -4.18 13.68
N LYS A 201 -19.89 -4.68 12.46
CA LYS A 201 -21.09 -4.55 11.64
C LYS A 201 -21.18 -5.68 10.62
N VAL A 202 -22.41 -6.06 10.28
CA VAL A 202 -22.70 -6.88 9.09
C VAL A 202 -23.72 -6.13 8.24
N PHE A 203 -23.35 -5.80 6.99
CA PHE A 203 -24.27 -5.23 6.01
C PHE A 203 -24.91 -6.33 5.18
N THR A 204 -26.23 -6.36 5.08
CA THR A 204 -26.96 -7.38 4.30
C THR A 204 -28.26 -6.85 3.73
N THR A 205 -28.87 -7.54 2.76
CA THR A 205 -30.18 -7.17 2.20
C THR A 205 -31.38 -7.75 2.94
N GLU A 206 -31.15 -8.59 3.94
CA GLU A 206 -32.22 -9.26 4.69
C GLU A 206 -32.34 -8.69 6.10
N GLU A 207 -33.56 -8.71 6.63
CA GLU A 207 -33.81 -8.32 8.02
C GLU A 207 -33.39 -9.46 8.96
N ILE A 208 -32.48 -9.17 9.90
CA ILE A 208 -31.92 -10.14 10.84
C ILE A 208 -31.91 -9.51 12.24
N ASP A 209 -32.43 -10.22 13.25
CA ASP A 209 -32.53 -9.72 14.63
C ASP A 209 -31.19 -9.83 15.39
N ARG A 210 -30.27 -8.93 15.05
CA ARG A 210 -28.94 -8.77 15.66
C ARG A 210 -28.56 -7.28 15.69
N ASP A 211 -28.09 -6.80 16.84
CA ASP A 211 -27.75 -5.37 17.03
C ASP A 211 -26.61 -4.88 16.12
N PHE A 212 -25.73 -5.78 15.67
CA PHE A 212 -24.62 -5.48 14.75
C PHE A 212 -25.01 -5.57 13.27
N VAL A 213 -26.24 -6.00 12.94
CA VAL A 213 -26.68 -6.07 11.54
C VAL A 213 -27.28 -4.74 11.11
N GLU A 214 -26.88 -4.29 9.92
CA GLU A 214 -27.51 -3.17 9.21
C GLU A 214 -28.09 -3.66 7.89
N THR A 215 -29.43 -3.69 7.81
CA THR A 215 -30.15 -4.07 6.61
C THR A 215 -30.19 -2.90 5.62
N VAL A 216 -29.76 -3.16 4.39
CA VAL A 216 -29.80 -2.22 3.26
C VAL A 216 -30.72 -2.75 2.15
N GLU A 217 -31.13 -1.91 1.20
CA GLU A 217 -32.10 -2.31 0.18
C GLU A 217 -31.46 -3.16 -0.93
N THR A 218 -30.17 -2.96 -1.20
CA THR A 218 -29.51 -3.60 -2.35
C THR A 218 -28.05 -4.00 -2.07
N GLU A 219 -27.57 -4.97 -2.84
CA GLU A 219 -26.14 -5.32 -2.90
C GLU A 219 -25.24 -4.12 -3.21
N ARG A 220 -25.71 -3.20 -4.06
CA ARG A 220 -24.99 -1.96 -4.35
C ARG A 220 -24.76 -1.14 -3.07
N GLU A 221 -25.75 -1.10 -2.18
CA GLU A 221 -25.63 -0.40 -0.90
C GLU A 221 -24.72 -1.12 0.09
N ILE A 222 -24.61 -2.45 0.05
CA ILE A 222 -23.61 -3.19 0.84
C ILE A 222 -22.20 -2.69 0.49
N ILE A 223 -21.89 -2.59 -0.81
CA ILE A 223 -20.58 -2.12 -1.28
C ILE A 223 -20.34 -0.66 -0.88
N VAL A 224 -21.36 0.20 -1.05
CA VAL A 224 -21.27 1.62 -0.65
C VAL A 224 -21.00 1.74 0.85
N LYS A 225 -21.72 0.99 1.68
CA LYS A 225 -21.54 1.00 3.13
C LYS A 225 -20.17 0.52 3.57
N LEU A 226 -19.61 -0.48 2.89
CA LEU A 226 -18.24 -0.91 3.15
C LEU A 226 -17.23 0.21 2.86
N ILE A 227 -17.33 0.87 1.70
CA ILE A 227 -16.45 2.01 1.32
C ILE A 227 -16.62 3.17 2.30
N GLU A 228 -17.86 3.55 2.60
CA GLU A 228 -18.19 4.63 3.54
C GLU A 228 -17.61 4.32 4.92
N THR A 229 -17.74 3.08 5.42
CA THR A 229 -17.23 2.72 6.74
C THR A 229 -15.70 2.83 6.81
N VAL A 230 -14.98 2.39 5.78
CA VAL A 230 -13.51 2.52 5.71
C VAL A 230 -13.09 4.00 5.76
N ARG A 231 -13.86 4.89 5.10
CA ARG A 231 -13.60 6.33 5.07
C ARG A 231 -13.97 7.03 6.38
N GLU A 232 -15.20 6.82 6.87
CA GLU A 232 -15.76 7.52 8.03
C GLU A 232 -15.07 7.12 9.33
N ARG A 233 -14.61 5.88 9.45
CA ARG A 233 -13.78 5.42 10.57
C ARG A 233 -12.31 5.78 10.42
N ASP A 234 -11.93 6.27 9.25
CA ASP A 234 -10.55 6.61 8.91
C ASP A 234 -9.56 5.46 9.22
N VAL A 235 -9.86 4.30 8.64
CA VAL A 235 -9.08 3.06 8.84
C VAL A 235 -7.65 3.22 8.35
N ASP A 236 -6.66 3.07 9.21
CA ASP A 236 -5.26 3.08 8.81
C ASP A 236 -4.87 1.80 8.05
N ILE A 237 -5.26 0.65 8.60
CA ILE A 237 -4.88 -0.68 8.10
C ILE A 237 -6.14 -1.50 7.80
N LEU A 238 -6.24 -1.98 6.56
CA LEU A 238 -7.31 -2.89 6.14
C LEU A 238 -6.80 -4.33 6.16
N LEU A 239 -7.45 -5.20 6.93
CA LEU A 239 -7.13 -6.61 7.09
C LEU A 239 -8.16 -7.50 6.42
N GLY A 240 -7.74 -8.71 6.09
CA GLY A 240 -8.64 -9.82 5.79
C GLY A 240 -7.87 -11.10 5.54
N TYR A 241 -8.58 -12.18 5.22
CA TYR A 241 -7.98 -13.49 5.00
C TYR A 241 -8.24 -13.97 3.58
N ASN A 242 -7.21 -13.98 2.72
CA ASN A 242 -7.31 -14.30 1.29
C ASN A 242 -8.13 -13.28 0.45
N THR A 243 -8.28 -12.06 0.96
CA THR A 243 -8.97 -10.94 0.30
C THR A 243 -8.40 -10.53 -1.07
N ASP A 244 -7.08 -10.69 -1.28
CA ASP A 244 -6.42 -10.34 -2.55
C ASP A 244 -6.85 -11.27 -3.69
N GLU A 245 -7.12 -12.55 -3.39
CA GLU A 245 -7.50 -13.57 -4.37
C GLU A 245 -9.01 -13.84 -4.44
N TYR A 246 -9.80 -13.29 -3.50
CA TYR A 246 -11.24 -13.51 -3.43
C TYR A 246 -12.04 -12.21 -3.31
N ASP A 247 -12.12 -11.63 -2.12
CA ASP A 247 -13.05 -10.55 -1.79
C ASP A 247 -12.88 -9.33 -2.69
N PHE A 248 -11.64 -8.90 -2.94
CA PHE A 248 -11.41 -7.72 -3.78
C PHE A 248 -11.71 -7.99 -5.26
N ASP A 249 -11.56 -9.22 -5.73
CA ASP A 249 -11.95 -9.59 -7.08
C ASP A 249 -13.48 -9.55 -7.24
N VAL A 250 -14.22 -10.06 -6.24
CA VAL A 250 -15.68 -9.95 -6.16
C VAL A 250 -16.10 -8.48 -6.09
N LEU A 251 -15.56 -7.70 -5.14
CA LEU A 251 -15.85 -6.26 -5.01
C LEU A 251 -15.62 -5.52 -6.32
N ARG A 252 -14.52 -5.81 -7.03
CA ARG A 252 -14.19 -5.18 -8.31
C ARG A 252 -15.24 -5.48 -9.36
N GLU A 253 -15.61 -6.74 -9.53
CA GLU A 253 -16.62 -7.15 -10.50
C GLU A 253 -17.97 -6.51 -10.21
N ARG A 254 -18.46 -6.66 -8.98
CA ARG A 254 -19.77 -6.13 -8.57
C ARG A 254 -19.81 -4.61 -8.60
N SER A 255 -18.72 -3.93 -8.23
CA SER A 255 -18.65 -2.46 -8.34
C SER A 255 -18.72 -1.99 -9.78
N ASN A 256 -18.04 -2.68 -10.71
CA ASN A 256 -18.13 -2.34 -12.14
C ASN A 256 -19.56 -2.51 -12.67
N ASP A 257 -20.25 -3.58 -12.29
CA ASP A 257 -21.66 -3.81 -12.67
C ASP A 257 -22.59 -2.67 -12.23
N TYR A 258 -22.30 -2.07 -11.07
CA TYR A 258 -23.08 -0.98 -10.49
C TYR A 258 -22.58 0.42 -10.84
N GLY A 259 -21.51 0.54 -11.62
CA GLY A 259 -20.85 1.82 -11.91
C GLY A 259 -20.32 2.53 -10.66
N LEU A 260 -19.90 1.75 -9.66
CA LEU A 260 -19.27 2.25 -8.43
C LEU A 260 -17.75 2.32 -8.60
N GLU A 261 -17.15 3.36 -8.04
CA GLU A 261 -15.71 3.44 -7.88
C GLU A 261 -15.31 2.92 -6.49
N LEU A 262 -14.44 1.90 -6.45
CA LEU A 262 -13.84 1.39 -5.22
C LEU A 262 -12.76 2.37 -4.71
N ALA A 263 -13.20 3.50 -4.15
CA ALA A 263 -12.35 4.58 -3.66
C ALA A 263 -12.03 4.42 -2.16
N MET A 264 -11.19 3.44 -1.83
CA MET A 264 -10.76 3.16 -0.44
C MET A 264 -9.37 3.70 -0.10
N GLY A 265 -8.68 4.40 -1.01
CA GLY A 265 -7.42 5.10 -0.69
C GLY A 265 -7.64 6.27 0.27
N ARG A 266 -6.59 6.71 0.97
CA ARG A 266 -6.69 7.77 1.98
C ARG A 266 -7.09 9.13 1.40
N ASP A 267 -6.62 9.44 0.21
CA ASP A 267 -6.94 10.68 -0.55
C ASP A 267 -8.18 10.48 -1.47
N GLY A 268 -9.13 9.62 -1.08
CA GLY A 268 -10.27 9.23 -1.92
C GLY A 268 -9.87 8.51 -3.22
N GLU A 269 -8.62 8.03 -3.32
CA GLU A 269 -8.10 7.44 -4.55
C GLU A 269 -8.71 6.06 -4.81
N ARG A 270 -9.05 5.80 -6.07
CA ARG A 270 -9.47 4.49 -6.55
C ARG A 270 -8.42 3.42 -6.24
N MET A 271 -8.89 2.30 -5.69
CA MET A 271 -8.11 1.10 -5.48
C MET A 271 -7.56 0.56 -6.80
N LYS A 272 -6.28 0.19 -6.81
CA LYS A 272 -5.61 -0.39 -7.97
C LYS A 272 -5.31 -1.86 -7.72
N PHE A 273 -5.36 -2.65 -8.78
CA PHE A 273 -4.97 -4.06 -8.74
C PHE A 273 -3.65 -4.22 -9.46
N ASN A 274 -2.61 -4.59 -8.72
CA ASN A 274 -1.28 -4.79 -9.30
C ASN A 274 -0.98 -6.28 -9.38
N ARG A 275 -0.60 -6.76 -10.57
CA ARG A 275 -0.05 -8.11 -10.71
C ARG A 275 1.38 -8.15 -10.18
N ARG A 276 1.64 -9.01 -9.20
CA ARG A 276 2.96 -9.40 -8.69
C ARG A 276 3.23 -10.86 -9.02
N GLY A 277 3.78 -11.10 -10.21
CA GLY A 277 4.02 -12.47 -10.69
C GLY A 277 2.71 -13.23 -10.90
N ARG A 278 2.48 -14.29 -10.11
CA ARG A 278 1.24 -15.09 -10.16
C ARG A 278 0.08 -14.50 -9.36
N PHE A 279 0.36 -13.58 -8.44
CA PHE A 279 -0.62 -13.00 -7.54
C PHE A 279 -1.07 -11.63 -8.04
N SER A 280 -2.33 -11.25 -7.84
CA SER A 280 -2.79 -9.86 -7.94
C SER A 280 -3.14 -9.38 -6.55
N GLY A 281 -2.57 -8.25 -6.14
CA GLY A 281 -2.89 -7.64 -4.86
C GLY A 281 -3.62 -6.31 -5.06
N ALA A 282 -4.59 -6.04 -4.19
CA ALA A 282 -5.18 -4.73 -4.07
C ALA A 282 -4.14 -3.74 -3.52
N ARG A 283 -4.19 -2.50 -4.01
CA ARG A 283 -3.39 -1.39 -3.53
C ARG A 283 -4.30 -0.21 -3.24
N LEU A 284 -4.43 0.09 -1.95
CA LEU A 284 -5.07 1.27 -1.41
C LEU A 284 -3.95 2.25 -1.07
N LYS A 285 -3.91 3.40 -1.74
CA LYS A 285 -2.84 4.37 -1.50
C LYS A 285 -3.01 5.03 -0.14
N GLY A 286 -1.94 5.08 0.64
CA GLY A 286 -1.95 5.66 1.98
C GLY A 286 -2.65 4.82 3.05
N ARG A 287 -3.16 3.63 2.71
CA ARG A 287 -3.74 2.66 3.64
C ARG A 287 -3.14 1.28 3.36
N PRO A 288 -2.23 0.77 4.20
CA PRO A 288 -1.76 -0.60 4.07
C PRO A 288 -2.93 -1.59 4.10
N HIS A 289 -2.99 -2.44 3.08
CA HIS A 289 -3.81 -3.63 3.13
C HIS A 289 -2.91 -4.83 3.44
N LEU A 290 -3.31 -5.64 4.41
CA LEU A 290 -2.60 -6.85 4.80
C LEU A 290 -3.53 -8.05 4.60
N ASP A 291 -3.24 -8.82 3.56
CA ASP A 291 -3.81 -10.14 3.39
C ASP A 291 -3.07 -11.15 4.27
N LEU A 292 -3.77 -11.65 5.30
CA LEU A 292 -3.18 -12.57 6.26
C LEU A 292 -2.87 -13.93 5.65
N TYR A 293 -3.63 -14.40 4.67
CA TYR A 293 -3.34 -15.68 4.02
C TYR A 293 -1.99 -15.64 3.30
N ALA A 294 -1.69 -14.52 2.61
CA ALA A 294 -0.40 -14.33 1.95
C ALA A 294 0.75 -14.34 2.97
N PHE A 295 0.59 -13.66 4.10
CA PHE A 295 1.60 -13.67 5.16
C PHE A 295 1.78 -15.06 5.77
N VAL A 296 0.68 -15.69 6.20
CA VAL A 296 0.69 -17.02 6.83
C VAL A 296 1.33 -18.04 5.90
N SER A 297 0.88 -18.13 4.65
CA SER A 297 1.39 -19.13 3.68
C SER A 297 2.87 -18.96 3.34
N HIS A 298 3.37 -17.73 3.24
CA HIS A 298 4.76 -17.47 2.82
C HIS A 298 5.76 -17.39 3.97
N VAL A 299 5.32 -16.96 5.16
CA VAL A 299 6.19 -16.69 6.31
C VAL A 299 6.03 -17.72 7.41
N LEU A 300 4.79 -18.02 7.82
CA LEU A 300 4.52 -18.87 8.98
C LEU A 300 4.33 -20.35 8.63
N GLY A 301 3.81 -20.66 7.44
CA GLY A 301 3.30 -21.98 7.09
C GLY A 301 4.33 -23.12 7.19
N GLN A 302 5.63 -22.84 7.07
CA GLN A 302 6.67 -23.86 7.28
C GLN A 302 6.81 -24.31 8.74
N GLY A 303 6.37 -23.47 9.69
CA GLY A 303 6.42 -23.74 11.12
C GLY A 303 5.07 -24.13 11.72
N MET A 304 4.02 -24.25 10.90
CA MET A 304 2.68 -24.59 11.37
C MET A 304 2.44 -26.11 11.37
N ASP A 305 1.67 -26.57 12.35
CA ASP A 305 1.25 -27.98 12.46
C ASP A 305 -0.01 -28.28 11.63
N SER A 306 -0.80 -27.26 11.28
CA SER A 306 -2.04 -27.38 10.49
C SER A 306 -1.81 -27.98 9.10
N GLU A 307 -2.68 -28.93 8.69
CA GLU A 307 -2.62 -29.55 7.36
C GLU A 307 -3.10 -28.60 6.25
N THR A 308 -4.08 -27.74 6.57
CA THR A 308 -4.57 -26.67 5.70
C THR A 308 -4.27 -25.31 6.33
N LEU A 309 -4.25 -24.27 5.49
CA LEU A 309 -4.04 -22.89 5.90
C LEU A 309 -5.31 -22.07 5.64
N ASP A 310 -6.48 -22.66 5.88
CA ASP A 310 -7.74 -21.90 5.91
C ASP A 310 -7.84 -21.11 7.22
N LEU A 311 -8.77 -20.15 7.26
CA LEU A 311 -8.95 -19.28 8.42
C LEU A 311 -9.23 -20.07 9.71
N ASP A 312 -9.97 -21.18 9.60
CA ASP A 312 -10.36 -22.02 10.74
C ASP A 312 -9.14 -22.69 11.37
N SER A 313 -8.37 -23.43 10.57
CA SER A 313 -7.19 -24.17 11.04
C SER A 313 -6.12 -23.24 11.61
N VAL A 314 -5.90 -22.09 10.96
CA VAL A 314 -4.92 -21.10 11.42
C VAL A 314 -5.38 -20.41 12.71
N SER A 315 -6.68 -20.14 12.84
CA SER A 315 -7.26 -19.60 14.08
C SER A 315 -7.19 -20.60 15.23
N GLU A 316 -7.44 -21.88 14.97
CA GLU A 316 -7.33 -22.93 15.98
C GLU A 316 -5.91 -23.01 16.52
N GLU A 317 -4.92 -23.04 15.62
CA GLU A 317 -3.52 -23.19 15.99
C GLU A 317 -2.96 -21.95 16.72
N LEU A 318 -3.27 -20.74 16.24
CA LEU A 318 -2.66 -19.51 16.77
C LEU A 318 -3.47 -18.86 17.91
N LEU A 319 -4.81 -18.92 17.85
CA LEU A 319 -5.71 -18.30 18.83
C LEU A 319 -6.35 -19.31 19.78
N GLY A 320 -6.37 -20.59 19.44
CA GLY A 320 -7.12 -21.61 20.19
C GLY A 320 -8.64 -21.50 20.01
N GLU A 321 -9.08 -20.86 18.92
CA GLU A 321 -10.50 -20.66 18.59
C GLU A 321 -10.80 -21.18 17.18
N ASN A 322 -11.92 -21.87 17.04
CA ASN A 322 -12.45 -22.32 15.75
C ASN A 322 -13.54 -21.35 15.26
N LYS A 323 -13.84 -21.41 13.97
CA LYS A 323 -15.05 -20.86 13.36
C LYS A 323 -16.27 -21.62 13.88
N ASP A 324 -17.45 -21.00 13.77
CA ASP A 324 -18.70 -21.72 14.00
C ASP A 324 -18.86 -22.81 12.92
N GLU A 325 -19.28 -24.02 13.33
CA GLU A 325 -19.54 -25.11 12.39
C GLU A 325 -20.77 -24.79 11.53
N MET A 326 -20.55 -24.27 10.33
CA MET A 326 -21.58 -24.12 9.30
C MET A 326 -21.04 -24.57 7.95
N SER A 327 -21.67 -25.57 7.35
CA SER A 327 -21.32 -26.01 6.00
C SER A 327 -21.81 -25.02 4.94
N TRP A 328 -21.14 -25.01 3.79
CA TRP A 328 -21.56 -24.21 2.64
C TRP A 328 -23.00 -24.56 2.19
N GLU A 329 -23.40 -25.83 2.27
CA GLU A 329 -24.77 -26.26 1.98
C GLU A 329 -25.80 -25.69 2.97
N GLU A 330 -25.44 -25.55 4.24
CA GLU A 330 -26.30 -24.93 5.26
C GLU A 330 -26.43 -23.43 5.04
N MET A 331 -25.33 -22.71 4.79
CA MET A 331 -25.35 -21.28 4.44
C MET A 331 -26.28 -21.02 3.26
N LYS A 332 -26.13 -21.82 2.19
CA LYS A 332 -26.99 -21.74 1.01
C LYS A 332 -28.46 -21.96 1.36
N GLN A 333 -28.78 -22.98 2.14
CA GLN A 333 -30.16 -23.28 2.52
C GLN A 333 -30.76 -22.19 3.41
N ASN A 334 -29.99 -21.68 4.37
CA ASN A 334 -30.38 -20.60 5.27
C ASN A 334 -30.71 -19.34 4.45
N TRP A 335 -29.85 -18.98 3.50
CA TRP A 335 -30.06 -17.84 2.62
C TRP A 335 -31.23 -18.00 1.65
N GLU A 336 -31.38 -19.17 1.01
CA GLU A 336 -32.48 -19.43 0.06
C GLU A 336 -33.85 -19.47 0.76
N GLN A 337 -33.90 -20.06 1.95
CA GLN A 337 -35.15 -20.25 2.69
C GLN A 337 -35.47 -19.10 3.65
N LYS A 338 -34.54 -18.14 3.82
CA LYS A 338 -34.62 -17.07 4.81
C LYS A 338 -34.87 -17.62 6.21
N LYS A 339 -34.06 -18.59 6.61
CA LYS A 339 -34.09 -19.26 7.92
C LYS A 339 -32.72 -19.24 8.55
N ASN A 340 -32.69 -19.17 9.88
CA ASN A 340 -31.45 -19.16 10.66
C ASN A 340 -30.46 -18.11 10.14
N LEU A 341 -30.98 -16.95 9.71
CA LEU A 341 -30.15 -15.86 9.20
C LEU A 341 -29.35 -15.22 10.32
N GLU A 342 -29.84 -15.31 11.56
CA GLU A 342 -29.11 -14.89 12.74
C GLU A 342 -27.81 -15.68 12.92
N GLU A 343 -27.86 -17.01 12.80
CA GLU A 343 -26.67 -17.87 12.87
C GLU A 343 -25.70 -17.59 11.72
N PHE A 344 -26.22 -17.30 10.52
CA PHE A 344 -25.38 -16.96 9.38
C PHE A 344 -24.70 -15.59 9.54
N ALA A 345 -25.41 -14.60 10.11
CA ALA A 345 -24.82 -13.30 10.42
C ALA A 345 -23.76 -13.38 11.54
N ASP A 346 -23.99 -14.24 12.55
CA ASP A 346 -23.00 -14.53 13.59
C ASP A 346 -21.73 -15.16 12.98
N TYR A 347 -21.89 -16.13 12.07
CA TYR A 347 -20.78 -16.75 11.31
C TYR A 347 -19.99 -15.71 10.50
N ALA A 348 -20.66 -14.92 9.67
CA ALA A 348 -20.01 -13.92 8.82
C ALA A 348 -19.24 -12.90 9.67
N LEU A 349 -19.81 -12.49 10.82
CA LEU A 349 -19.11 -11.61 11.75
C LEU A 349 -17.86 -12.28 12.35
N LYS A 350 -17.96 -13.56 12.73
CA LYS A 350 -16.85 -14.33 13.32
C LYS A 350 -15.65 -14.41 12.38
N ASP A 351 -15.86 -14.48 11.06
CA ASP A 351 -14.78 -14.49 10.07
C ASP A 351 -13.93 -13.22 10.13
N SER A 352 -14.59 -12.06 10.08
CA SER A 352 -13.92 -10.77 10.23
C SER A 352 -13.28 -10.59 11.62
N GLU A 353 -13.90 -11.11 12.69
CA GLU A 353 -13.32 -11.10 14.04
C GLU A 353 -12.02 -11.91 14.10
N LEU A 354 -12.04 -13.16 13.61
CA LEU A 354 -10.88 -14.04 13.62
C LEU A 354 -9.74 -13.46 12.77
N ALA A 355 -10.05 -12.92 11.58
CA ALA A 355 -9.07 -12.23 10.76
C ALA A 355 -8.46 -11.03 11.52
N TYR A 356 -9.26 -10.20 12.18
CA TYR A 356 -8.74 -9.10 13.00
C TYR A 356 -7.80 -9.59 14.10
N ARG A 357 -8.23 -10.61 14.86
CA ARG A 357 -7.49 -11.14 16.01
C ARG A 357 -6.19 -11.85 15.61
N LEU A 358 -6.20 -12.55 14.47
CA LEU A 358 -4.98 -13.09 13.86
C LEU A 358 -4.04 -11.95 13.47
N GLY A 359 -4.56 -10.90 12.85
CA GLY A 359 -3.78 -9.70 12.52
C GLY A 359 -3.12 -9.08 13.76
N ASP A 360 -3.87 -8.92 14.84
CA ASP A 360 -3.40 -8.38 16.13
C ASP A 360 -2.24 -9.21 16.73
N GLN A 361 -2.26 -10.53 16.54
CA GLN A 361 -1.22 -11.44 17.03
C GLN A 361 0.00 -11.53 16.10
N ILE A 362 -0.21 -11.44 14.79
CA ILE A 362 0.81 -11.72 13.77
C ILE A 362 1.57 -10.46 13.35
N VAL A 363 0.86 -9.34 13.21
CA VAL A 363 1.42 -8.08 12.72
C VAL A 363 2.02 -7.32 13.91
N PRO A 364 3.33 -6.99 13.88
CA PRO A 364 3.91 -6.15 14.92
C PRO A 364 3.18 -4.80 14.97
N GLN A 365 2.68 -4.42 16.15
CA GLN A 365 2.00 -3.14 16.38
C GLN A 365 2.96 -2.03 16.81
#